data_AF-A0A1V4DCI2-F1
#
_entry.id   AF-A0A1V4DCI2-F1
#
_cell.length_a   1.000
_cell.length_b   1.000
_cell.length_c   1.000
_cell.angle_alpha   90.00
_cell.angle_beta   90.00
_cell.angle_gamma   90.00
#
_symmetry.space_group_name_H-M   'P 1'
#
loop_
_entity.id
_entity.type
_entity.pdbx_description
1 polymer ?
#
loop_
_entity_poly.entity_id
_entity_poly.type
_entity_poly.pdbx_seq_one_letter_code
_entity_poly.pdbx_strand_id
1 'polypeptide(L)' 'MADLTPTPDFPGIRIADGQQTGTPFADYVCRCGASDRATGTNDVMDLVADYTANHGPAHRREGGGR' A
#
# COMPACT_ATOMS: atom_id res chain seq x y z
N MET A 1 -6.70 4.37 -18.72
CA MET A 1 -6.65 4.19 -17.26
C MET A 1 -5.26 4.64 -16.81
N ALA A 2 -5.15 5.52 -15.81
CA ALA A 2 -3.85 5.90 -15.30
C ALA A 2 -3.20 4.70 -14.61
N ASP A 3 -1.91 4.48 -14.82
CA ASP A 3 -1.16 3.52 -14.03
C ASP A 3 -0.98 4.11 -12.62
N LEU A 4 -1.72 3.57 -11.65
CA LEU A 4 -1.66 3.99 -10.25
C LEU A 4 -0.71 3.11 -9.44
N THR A 5 0.24 2.44 -10.12
CA THR A 5 1.22 1.58 -9.45
C THR A 5 2.10 2.45 -8.55
N PRO A 6 2.19 2.17 -7.24
CA PRO A 6 3.07 2.89 -6.34
C PRO A 6 4.53 2.75 -6.77
N THR A 7 5.30 3.81 -6.66
CA THR A 7 6.74 3.83 -6.97
C THR A 7 7.52 4.49 -5.83
N PRO A 8 8.85 4.36 -5.76
CA PRO A 8 9.65 5.08 -4.77
C PRO A 8 9.47 6.60 -4.86
N ASP A 9 9.35 7.16 -6.07
CA ASP A 9 9.09 8.58 -6.33
C ASP A 9 7.65 9.00 -5.97
N PHE A 10 6.69 8.09 -6.14
CA PHE A 10 5.28 8.28 -5.80
C PHE A 10 4.80 7.15 -4.85
N PRO A 11 5.23 7.19 -3.57
CA PRO A 11 4.94 6.13 -2.62
C PRO A 11 3.46 6.11 -2.25
N GLY A 12 2.96 4.94 -1.87
CA GLY A 12 1.56 4.71 -1.57
C GLY A 12 1.21 3.23 -1.46
N ILE A 13 -0.04 2.96 -1.11
CA ILE A 13 -0.66 1.64 -1.24
C ILE A 13 -1.68 1.69 -2.36
N ARG A 14 -1.67 0.69 -3.22
CA ARG A 14 -2.66 0.47 -4.27
C ARG A 14 -3.45 -0.78 -3.92
N ILE A 15 -4.77 -0.67 -4.07
CA ILE A 15 -5.70 -1.81 -3.97
C ILE A 15 -6.31 -1.97 -5.37
N ALA A 16 -6.16 -3.15 -5.95
CA ALA A 16 -6.78 -3.52 -7.20
C ALA A 16 -7.82 -4.62 -6.93
N ASP A 17 -9.07 -4.33 -7.30
CA ASP A 17 -10.10 -5.35 -7.37
C ASP A 17 -9.87 -6.17 -8.65
N GLY A 18 -9.60 -7.47 -8.50
CA GLY A 18 -9.61 -8.38 -9.63
C GLY A 18 -11.04 -8.49 -10.13
N GLN A 19 -11.41 -7.73 -11.17
CA GLN A 19 -12.76 -7.63 -11.75
C GLN A 19 -13.75 -8.73 -11.31
N GLN A 20 -14.66 -8.45 -10.37
CA GLN A 20 -15.89 -9.21 -10.01
C GLN A 20 -15.79 -10.74 -9.70
N THR A 21 -14.74 -11.42 -10.13
CA THR A 21 -14.42 -12.86 -10.05
C THR A 21 -12.93 -13.09 -9.80
N GLY A 22 -12.09 -12.06 -9.93
CA GLY A 22 -10.66 -12.12 -9.68
C GLY A 22 -10.35 -11.96 -8.19
N THR A 23 -9.29 -12.62 -7.75
CA THR A 23 -8.81 -12.48 -6.38
C THR A 23 -8.32 -11.04 -6.16
N PRO A 24 -8.72 -10.35 -5.07
CA PRO A 24 -8.26 -9.01 -4.79
C PRO A 24 -6.75 -8.98 -4.60
N PHE A 25 -6.15 -7.86 -4.95
CA PHE A 25 -4.70 -7.65 -4.89
C PHE A 25 -4.38 -6.29 -4.29
N ALA A 26 -3.30 -6.21 -3.55
CA ALA A 26 -2.74 -4.95 -3.09
C ALA A 26 -1.22 -4.98 -3.10
N ASP A 27 -0.62 -3.82 -3.32
CA ASP A 27 0.82 -3.60 -3.24
C ASP A 27 1.10 -2.21 -2.69
N TYR A 28 2.19 -2.07 -1.94
CA TYR A 28 2.65 -0.78 -1.46
C TYR A 28 4.13 -0.55 -1.72
N VAL A 29 4.49 0.72 -1.85
CA VAL A 29 5.87 1.19 -1.78
C VAL A 29 5.93 2.34 -0.79
N CYS A 30 6.92 2.30 0.11
CA CYS A 30 7.19 3.35 1.06
C CYS A 30 8.53 4.03 0.78
N ARG A 31 8.60 5.34 1.04
CA ARG A 31 9.83 6.14 0.88
C ARG A 31 11.03 5.66 1.71
N CYS A 32 10.79 4.83 2.74
CA CYS A 32 11.85 4.24 3.55
C CYS A 32 12.52 3.03 2.89
N GLY A 33 12.04 2.61 1.71
CA GLY A 33 12.52 1.43 0.98
C GLY A 33 11.72 0.15 1.24
N ALA A 34 10.75 0.17 2.15
CA ALA A 34 9.85 -0.96 2.36
C ALA A 34 8.83 -1.07 1.21
N SER A 35 8.57 -2.29 0.76
CA SER A 35 7.51 -2.62 -0.18
C SER A 35 7.02 -4.04 0.08
N ASP A 36 5.75 -4.28 -0.17
CA ASP A 36 5.16 -5.61 -0.06
C ASP A 36 3.90 -5.75 -0.94
N ARG A 37 3.44 -6.99 -1.13
CA ARG A 37 2.25 -7.32 -1.93
C ARG A 37 1.44 -8.45 -1.32
N ALA A 38 0.13 -8.39 -1.49
CA ALA A 38 -0.81 -9.40 -1.02
C ALA A 38 -1.88 -9.70 -2.08
N THR A 39 -2.35 -10.94 -2.09
CA THR A 39 -3.43 -11.41 -2.95
C THR A 39 -4.39 -12.23 -2.11
N GLY A 40 -5.68 -11.91 -2.14
CA GLY A 40 -6.70 -12.53 -1.29
C GLY A 40 -7.27 -11.53 -0.29
N THR A 41 -8.56 -11.64 0.02
CA THR A 41 -9.26 -10.60 0.80
C THR A 41 -8.63 -10.39 2.17
N ASN A 42 -8.32 -11.47 2.89
CA ASN A 42 -7.74 -11.38 4.23
C ASN A 42 -6.30 -10.83 4.17
N ASP A 43 -5.47 -11.35 3.27
CA ASP A 43 -4.08 -10.90 3.12
C ASP A 43 -4.00 -9.43 2.69
N VAL A 44 -4.91 -8.97 1.82
CA VAL A 44 -5.03 -7.56 1.44
C VAL A 44 -5.43 -6.70 2.64
N MET A 45 -6.35 -7.16 3.48
CA MET A 45 -6.75 -6.43 4.68
C MET A 45 -5.59 -6.33 5.68
N ASP A 46 -4.85 -7.43 5.91
CA ASP A 46 -3.67 -7.44 6.76
C ASP A 46 -2.57 -6.51 6.21
N LEU A 47 -2.33 -6.52 4.90
CA LEU A 47 -1.37 -5.62 4.25
C LEU A 47 -1.75 -4.14 4.44
N VAL A 48 -3.04 -3.80 4.28
CA VAL A 48 -3.52 -2.42 4.48
C VAL A 48 -3.38 -1.98 5.94
N ALA A 49 -3.66 -2.88 6.89
CA ALA A 49 -3.52 -2.63 8.31
C ALA A 49 -2.05 -2.39 8.68
N ASP A 50 -1.13 -3.25 8.22
CA ASP A 50 0.31 -3.11 8.43
C ASP A 50 0.84 -1.80 7.82
N TYR A 51 0.52 -1.53 6.56
CA TYR A 51 0.91 -0.28 5.89
C TYR A 51 0.45 0.97 6.66
N THR A 52 -0.75 0.94 7.23
CA THR A 52 -1.30 2.05 8.01
C THR A 52 -0.61 2.22 9.36
N ALA A 53 -0.27 1.11 10.01
CA ALA A 53 0.34 1.10 11.34
C ALA A 53 1.84 1.45 11.30
N ASN A 54 2.55 0.96 10.29
CA ASN A 54 4.02 0.95 10.24
C ASN A 54 4.62 1.75 9.07
N HIS A 55 3.83 2.08 8.05
CA HIS A 55 4.29 2.76 6.84
C HIS A 55 3.43 3.98 6.53
N GLY A 56 3.30 4.37 5.25
CA GLY A 56 2.50 5.51 4.77
C GLY A 56 2.22 6.63 5.79
N PRO A 57 1.05 6.63 6.47
CA PRO A 57 0.70 7.63 7.50
C PRO A 57 1.66 7.69 8.71
N ALA A 58 2.17 6.56 9.18
CA ALA A 58 3.11 6.47 10.29
C ALA A 58 4.42 7.22 9.96
N HIS A 59 5.01 6.97 8.78
CA HIS A 59 6.17 7.72 8.30
C HIS A 59 5.84 9.17 7.89
N ARG A 60 4.57 9.49 7.59
CA ARG A 60 4.13 10.86 7.33
C ARG A 60 4.05 11.69 8.62
N ARG A 61 3.80 11.06 9.78
CA ARG A 61 3.80 11.74 11.08
C ARG A 61 5.19 12.21 11.53
N GLU A 62 6.27 11.63 11.01
CA GLU A 62 7.63 12.07 11.31
C GLU A 62 8.02 13.40 10.64
N GLY A 63 7.17 13.95 9.76
CA GLY A 63 7.34 15.29 9.19
C GLY A 63 6.65 16.43 9.94
N GLY A 64 6.02 16.16 11.09
CA GLY A 64 5.11 17.10 11.78
C GLY A 64 5.52 17.47 13.20
N GLY A 65 6.81 17.71 13.45
CA GLY A 65 7.27 18.09 14.79
C GLY A 65 8.63 18.77 14.81
N ARG A 66 8.68 20.03 14.39
CA ARG A 66 9.57 21.07 14.93
C ARG A 66 8.85 22.41 14.90
#